data_AF-A0A2R6B7H6-F1
#
_entry.id   AF-A0A2R6B7H6-F1
#
_cell.length_a   1.000
_cell.length_b   1.000
_cell.length_c   1.000
_cell.angle_alpha   90.00
_cell.angle_beta   90.00
_cell.angle_gamma   90.00
#
_symmetry.space_group_name_H-M   'P 1'
#
loop_
_entity.id
_entity.type
_entity.pdbx_description
1 polymer ?
#
loop_
_entity_poly.entity_id
_entity_poly.type
_entity_poly.pdbx_seq_one_letter_code
_entity_poly.pdbx_strand_id
1 'polypeptide(L)' 'MVIGDIKDSIIDVSRDGVLESISLVFDREINDGDAVNVIIAKKINAEIVSNDKDYTRVKDLVKVVSPMKI' A
#
# COMPACT_ATOMS: atom_id res chain seq x y z
N MET A 1 -0.88 -23.58 -0.77
CA MET A 1 -1.45 -22.62 0.20
C MET A 1 -2.70 -23.22 0.79
N VAL A 2 -2.75 -23.35 2.11
CA VAL A 2 -3.96 -23.78 2.83
C VAL A 2 -4.89 -22.57 2.89
N ILE A 3 -6.20 -22.76 2.70
CA ILE A 3 -7.19 -21.66 2.67
C ILE A 3 -7.15 -20.81 3.96
N GLY A 4 -6.75 -21.38 5.09
CA GLY A 4 -6.57 -20.68 6.36
C GLY A 4 -5.53 -19.56 6.29
N ASP A 5 -4.34 -19.85 5.71
CA ASP A 5 -3.24 -18.88 5.62
C ASP A 5 -3.62 -17.65 4.77
N ILE A 6 -4.51 -17.81 3.79
CA ILE A 6 -5.01 -16.72 2.95
C ILE A 6 -5.85 -15.74 3.77
N LYS A 7 -6.72 -16.25 4.67
CA LYS A 7 -7.59 -15.39 5.50
C LYS A 7 -6.77 -14.49 6.42
N ASP A 8 -5.71 -15.03 7.02
CA ASP A 8 -4.84 -14.26 7.92
C ASP A 8 -3.91 -13.31 7.16
N SER A 9 -3.86 -13.40 5.82
CA SER A 9 -3.10 -12.52 4.94
C SER A 9 -3.94 -11.39 4.32
N ILE A 10 -5.26 -11.35 4.58
CA ILE A 10 -6.14 -10.28 4.10
C ILE A 10 -6.22 -9.19 5.16
N ILE A 11 -5.88 -7.97 4.78
CA ILE A 11 -6.00 -6.80 5.64
C ILE A 11 -7.29 -6.07 5.28
N ASP A 12 -8.16 -5.90 6.25
CA ASP A 12 -9.38 -5.11 6.09
C ASP A 12 -9.05 -3.61 6.07
N VAL A 13 -9.68 -2.88 5.15
CA VAL A 13 -9.45 -1.45 4.96
C VAL A 13 -10.61 -0.71 5.61
N SER A 14 -10.34 -0.09 6.76
CA SER A 14 -11.36 0.70 7.45
C SER A 14 -11.74 1.95 6.64
N ARG A 15 -12.95 2.46 6.89
CA ARG A 15 -13.42 3.74 6.31
C ARG A 15 -12.43 4.88 6.52
N ASP A 16 -11.82 4.97 7.69
CA ASP A 16 -10.84 6.01 8.00
C ASP A 16 -9.55 5.83 7.18
N GLY A 17 -9.16 4.58 6.89
CA GLY A 17 -8.08 4.28 5.95
C GLY A 17 -8.36 4.80 4.55
N VAL A 18 -9.60 4.63 4.06
CA VAL A 18 -10.03 5.17 2.76
C VAL A 18 -10.06 6.70 2.77
N LEU A 19 -10.56 7.33 3.83
CA LEU A 19 -10.60 8.80 3.88
C LEU A 19 -9.21 9.43 3.90
N GLU A 20 -8.26 8.82 4.61
CA GLU A 20 -6.87 9.27 4.63
C GLU A 20 -6.18 9.07 3.27
N SER A 21 -6.52 8.00 2.53
CA SER A 21 -5.92 7.75 1.22
C SER A 21 -6.36 8.75 0.16
N ILE A 22 -7.57 9.32 0.27
CA ILE A 22 -8.06 10.36 -0.65
C ILE A 22 -7.14 11.58 -0.64
N SER A 23 -6.69 12.04 0.53
CA SER A 23 -5.73 13.16 0.61
C SER A 23 -4.43 12.82 -0.11
N LEU A 24 -3.94 11.59 0.07
CA LEU A 24 -2.69 11.14 -0.53
C LEU A 24 -2.75 11.07 -2.07
N VAL A 25 -3.90 10.74 -2.65
CA VAL A 25 -4.13 10.77 -4.12
C VAL A 25 -3.82 12.15 -4.67
N PHE A 26 -4.30 13.21 -4.03
CA PHE A 26 -4.07 14.58 -4.49
C PHE A 26 -2.66 15.08 -4.17
N ASP A 27 -2.14 14.76 -2.98
CA ASP A 27 -0.82 15.25 -2.53
C ASP A 27 0.34 14.66 -3.34
N ARG A 28 0.20 13.41 -3.82
CA ARG A 28 1.26 12.66 -4.50
C ARG A 28 0.93 12.29 -5.94
N GLU A 29 -0.27 12.63 -6.40
CA GLU A 29 -0.77 12.35 -7.75
C GLU A 29 -0.65 10.86 -8.12
N ILE A 30 -0.99 9.97 -7.18
CA ILE A 30 -1.03 8.51 -7.36
C ILE A 30 -2.47 8.01 -7.47
N ASN A 31 -2.70 6.81 -8.01
CA ASN A 31 -4.04 6.24 -8.07
C ASN A 31 -4.58 5.88 -6.67
N ASP A 32 -5.90 5.73 -6.58
CA ASP A 32 -6.63 5.46 -5.34
C ASP A 32 -6.24 4.12 -4.70
N GLY A 33 -6.04 3.08 -5.50
CA GLY A 33 -5.58 1.77 -5.02
C GLY A 33 -4.20 1.84 -4.35
N ASP A 34 -3.25 2.53 -4.97
CA ASP A 34 -1.91 2.72 -4.43
C ASP A 34 -1.92 3.59 -3.18
N ALA A 35 -2.75 4.62 -3.15
CA ALA A 35 -2.92 5.44 -1.96
C ALA A 35 -3.44 4.62 -0.77
N VAL A 36 -4.41 3.73 -0.98
CA VAL A 36 -4.90 2.81 0.05
C VAL A 36 -3.78 1.89 0.53
N ASN A 37 -3.00 1.30 -0.40
CA ASN A 37 -1.88 0.44 -0.06
C ASN A 37 -0.84 1.16 0.82
N VAL A 38 -0.51 2.42 0.51
CA VAL A 38 0.43 3.23 1.29
C VAL A 38 -0.09 3.50 2.70
N ILE A 39 -1.35 3.93 2.84
CA ILE A 39 -1.94 4.22 4.15
C ILE A 39 -1.97 2.96 5.03
N ILE A 40 -2.39 1.83 4.46
CA ILE A 40 -2.45 0.57 5.20
C ILE A 40 -1.06 0.07 5.57
N ALA A 41 -0.12 0.05 4.62
CA ALA A 41 1.26 -0.37 4.87
C ALA A 41 1.92 0.49 5.96
N LYS A 42 1.70 1.81 5.94
CA LYS A 42 2.18 2.71 7.00
C LYS A 42 1.57 2.37 8.36
N LYS A 43 0.26 2.14 8.44
CA LYS A 43 -0.45 1.86 9.70
C LYS A 43 0.03 0.57 10.38
N ILE A 44 0.36 -0.45 9.59
CA ILE A 44 0.78 -1.76 10.11
C ILE A 44 2.30 -1.95 10.07
N ASN A 45 3.06 -0.91 9.69
CA ASN A 45 4.51 -0.96 9.50
C ASN A 45 4.96 -2.09 8.54
N ALA A 46 4.24 -2.25 7.44
CA ALA A 46 4.57 -3.18 6.37
C ALA A 46 5.38 -2.51 5.25
N GLU A 47 6.07 -3.34 4.48
CA GLU A 47 6.76 -2.94 3.26
C GLU A 47 5.88 -3.22 2.05
N ILE A 48 5.89 -2.32 1.07
CA ILE A 48 5.20 -2.56 -0.20
C ILE A 48 6.17 -3.25 -1.16
N VAL A 49 5.75 -4.38 -1.71
CA VAL A 49 6.50 -5.10 -2.74
C VAL A 49 5.83 -4.82 -4.09
N SER A 50 6.44 -3.97 -4.91
CA SER A 50 5.87 -3.57 -6.20
C SER A 50 6.94 -3.12 -7.19
N ASN A 51 6.66 -3.33 -8.48
CA ASN A 51 7.44 -2.79 -9.61
C ASN A 51 6.84 -1.50 -10.19
N ASP A 52 5.74 -1.02 -9.61
CA ASP A 52 5.12 0.24 -10.03
C ASP A 52 6.01 1.43 -9.63
N LYS A 53 6.23 2.33 -10.59
CA LYS A 53 7.07 3.51 -10.43
C LYS A 53 6.37 4.60 -9.63
N ASP A 54 5.05 4.61 -9.55
CA ASP A 54 4.32 5.63 -8.80
C ASP A 54 4.64 5.59 -7.29
N TYR A 55 5.01 4.41 -6.78
CA TYR A 55 5.52 4.27 -5.41
C TYR A 55 6.82 5.04 -5.13
N THR A 56 7.53 5.54 -6.15
CA THR A 56 8.66 6.46 -5.92
C THR A 56 8.25 7.77 -5.25
N ARG A 57 6.98 8.18 -5.40
CA ARG A 57 6.43 9.42 -4.85
C ARG A 57 6.05 9.35 -3.38
N VAL A 58 6.15 8.17 -2.76
CA VAL A 58 5.73 7.89 -1.37
C VAL A 58 6.81 7.18 -0.55
N LYS A 59 8.06 7.17 -1.04
CA LYS A 59 9.20 6.50 -0.36
C LYS A 59 9.54 7.10 1.00
N ASP A 60 9.11 8.33 1.27
CA ASP A 60 9.23 8.97 2.58
C ASP A 60 8.18 8.49 3.59
N LEU A 61 7.11 7.82 3.13
CA LEU A 61 6.00 7.36 3.96
C LEU A 61 6.08 5.86 4.27
N VAL A 62 6.52 5.06 3.30
CA VAL A 62 6.59 3.60 3.39
C VAL A 62 7.82 3.07 2.67
N LYS A 63 8.39 1.96 3.17
CA LYS A 63 9.46 1.26 2.47
C LYS A 63 8.87 0.48 1.29
N VAL A 64 9.47 0.67 0.11
CA VAL A 64 9.06 0.00 -1.11
C VAL A 64 10.22 -0.80 -1.67
N VAL A 65 9.97 -2.09 -1.90
CA VAL A 65 10.94 -3.04 -2.46
C VAL A 65 10.46 -3.46 -3.84
N SER A 66 11.33 -3.33 -4.84
CA SER A 66 11.08 -3.87 -6.17
C SER A 66 11.50 -5.34 -6.18
N PRO A 67 10.57 -6.29 -6.35
CA PRO A 67 10.96 -7.68 -6.56
C PRO A 67 11.68 -7.74 -7.92
N MET A 68 12.88 -8.33 -7.95
CA MET A 68 13.74 -8.42 -9.13
C MET A 68 12.92 -8.72 -10.41
N LYS A 69 13.29 -8.07 -11.53
CA LYS A 69 12.82 -8.47 -12.85
C LYS A 69 13.21 -9.94 -13.06
N ILE A 70 12.22 -10.83 -12.98
CA ILE A 70 12.34 -12.21 -13.47
C ILE A 70 12.45 -12.14 -15.00
#